data_AF-A0A1E1M7Z5-F1
#
_entry.id   AF-A0A1E1M7Z5-F1
#
_cell.length_a   1.000
_cell.length_b   1.000
_cell.length_c   1.000
_cell.angle_alpha   90.00
_cell.angle_beta   90.00
_cell.angle_gamma   90.00
#
_symmetry.space_group_name_H-M   'P 1'
#
loop_
_entity.id
_entity.type
_entity.pdbx_description
1 polymer ?
#
loop_
_entity_poly.entity_id
_entity_poly.type
_entity_poly.pdbx_seq_one_letter_code
_entity_poly.pdbx_strand_id
1 'polypeptide(L)'
;MRTSNSALLPLIAGTLQVLAQDSFSQINIIVQSANFNLLFVSPNATLNNRPLGALHNGAAHEQLAIFDFAHNATDNFVNFQLNYTQTVCTVTNTTGTFTVPCQNAPAHPERGPGLITWFEQYSDQNGPAEASQAMALGFLPWTNVAIAQVSFAGETGIPSQVAFDDDCLMYINQYSDDTLEPAYEYLNTPVRLYRWYLCDTYYSGYTYPSLTWVVGKAEPQNPTCQAVNVTRVFT
;
A
#
# COMPACT_ATOMS: atom_id res chain seq x y z
N MET A 1 -73.95 -37.98 -48.22
CA MET A 1 -73.23 -38.36 -46.99
C MET A 1 -72.42 -37.15 -46.54
N ARG A 2 -72.71 -36.59 -45.36
CA ARG A 2 -71.92 -35.52 -44.73
C ARG A 2 -70.75 -36.16 -44.00
N THR A 3 -69.52 -35.82 -44.36
CA THR A 3 -68.31 -36.17 -43.60
C THR A 3 -67.96 -35.02 -42.66
N SER A 4 -67.83 -35.33 -41.36
CA SER A 4 -67.36 -34.41 -40.34
C SER A 4 -65.83 -34.33 -40.39
N ASN A 5 -65.28 -33.13 -40.55
CA ASN A 5 -63.85 -32.90 -40.32
C ASN A 5 -63.65 -32.45 -38.88
N SER A 6 -63.06 -33.33 -38.07
CA SER A 6 -62.52 -33.01 -36.75
C SER A 6 -61.21 -32.25 -36.93
N ALA A 7 -61.18 -30.99 -36.48
CA ALA A 7 -59.95 -30.20 -36.41
C ALA A 7 -59.20 -30.54 -35.11
N LEU A 8 -58.06 -31.23 -35.23
CA LEU A 8 -57.08 -31.32 -34.15
C LEU A 8 -56.34 -29.98 -34.03
N LEU A 9 -56.41 -29.33 -32.87
CA LEU A 9 -55.49 -28.26 -32.50
C LEU A 9 -54.11 -28.86 -32.14
N PRO A 10 -52.99 -28.38 -32.71
CA PRO A 10 -51.68 -28.78 -32.23
C PRO A 10 -51.37 -28.02 -30.93
N LEU A 11 -51.04 -28.78 -29.89
CA LEU A 11 -50.46 -28.26 -28.65
C LEU A 11 -49.01 -27.86 -28.97
N ILE A 12 -48.71 -26.56 -29.02
CA ILE A 12 -47.33 -26.08 -29.19
C ILE A 12 -46.62 -26.26 -27.85
N ALA A 13 -45.75 -27.27 -27.76
CA ALA A 13 -44.82 -27.42 -26.65
C ALA A 13 -43.75 -26.31 -26.76
N GLY A 14 -43.94 -25.23 -26.02
CA GLY A 14 -42.91 -24.20 -25.86
C GLY A 14 -41.76 -24.75 -25.02
N THR A 15 -40.57 -24.85 -25.61
CA THR A 15 -39.34 -25.12 -24.87
C THR A 15 -39.03 -23.91 -23.98
N LEU A 16 -39.10 -24.08 -22.66
CA LEU A 16 -38.48 -23.12 -21.74
C LEU A 16 -36.97 -23.17 -21.96
N GLN A 17 -36.42 -22.16 -22.63
CA GLN A 17 -34.99 -21.90 -22.58
C GLN A 17 -34.67 -21.24 -21.24
N VAL A 18 -34.08 -22.01 -20.32
CA VAL A 18 -33.41 -21.43 -19.15
C VAL A 18 -32.13 -20.78 -19.67
N LEU A 19 -32.14 -19.45 -19.76
CA LEU A 19 -30.90 -18.70 -19.95
C LEU A 19 -30.10 -18.87 -18.66
N ALA A 20 -28.92 -19.50 -18.74
CA ALA A 20 -27.98 -19.49 -17.64
C ALA A 20 -27.61 -18.02 -17.38
N GLN A 21 -28.03 -17.49 -16.24
CA GLN A 21 -27.73 -16.13 -15.85
C GLN A 21 -26.35 -16.14 -15.18
N ASP A 22 -25.36 -15.57 -15.86
CA ASP A 22 -24.07 -15.32 -15.25
C ASP A 22 -24.27 -14.36 -14.06
N SER A 23 -23.79 -14.76 -12.89
CA SER A 23 -23.84 -13.90 -11.70
C SER A 23 -22.51 -13.18 -11.53
N PHE A 24 -22.60 -11.88 -11.26
CA PHE A 24 -21.46 -11.00 -11.03
C PHE A 24 -21.52 -10.47 -9.60
N SER A 25 -20.41 -10.56 -8.88
CA SER A 25 -20.24 -9.90 -7.58
C SER A 25 -18.87 -9.25 -7.49
N GLN A 26 -18.80 -8.09 -6.83
CA GLN A 26 -17.56 -7.37 -6.61
C GLN A 26 -17.07 -7.63 -5.19
N ILE A 27 -15.78 -7.97 -5.05
CA ILE A 27 -15.12 -8.17 -3.76
C ILE A 27 -13.77 -7.45 -3.75
N ASN A 28 -13.25 -7.19 -2.54
CA ASN A 28 -11.91 -6.67 -2.34
C ASN A 28 -11.01 -7.79 -1.81
N ILE A 29 -9.85 -7.94 -2.41
CA ILE A 29 -8.81 -8.88 -1.97
C ILE A 29 -7.55 -8.10 -1.57
N ILE A 30 -6.76 -8.67 -0.66
CA ILE A 30 -5.44 -8.14 -0.32
C ILE A 30 -4.42 -8.80 -1.24
N VAL A 31 -3.60 -7.97 -1.88
CA VAL A 31 -2.52 -8.41 -2.76
C VAL A 31 -1.21 -7.88 -2.22
N GLN A 32 -0.20 -8.75 -2.17
CA GLN A 32 1.17 -8.39 -1.87
C GLN A 32 1.93 -8.20 -3.17
N SER A 33 2.67 -7.10 -3.30
CA SER A 33 3.51 -6.85 -4.48
C SER A 33 4.73 -7.78 -4.52
N ALA A 34 5.40 -7.82 -5.67
CA ALA A 34 6.79 -8.26 -5.71
C ALA A 34 7.67 -7.36 -4.82
N ASN A 35 8.85 -7.89 -4.47
CA ASN A 35 9.84 -7.20 -3.67
C ASN A 35 10.38 -5.94 -4.39
N PHE A 36 10.62 -4.88 -3.64
CA PHE A 36 11.23 -3.65 -4.13
C PHE A 36 12.14 -3.01 -3.10
N ASN A 37 13.09 -2.20 -3.56
CA ASN A 37 13.80 -1.24 -2.72
C ASN A 37 13.08 0.09 -2.71
N LEU A 38 13.23 0.82 -1.61
CA LEU A 38 12.87 2.22 -1.49
C LEU A 38 14.15 3.05 -1.63
N LEU A 39 14.19 3.98 -2.58
CA LEU A 39 15.36 4.79 -2.88
C LEU A 39 15.04 6.28 -2.72
N PHE A 40 16.02 7.07 -2.27
CA PHE A 40 15.86 8.52 -2.20
C PHE A 40 15.96 9.18 -3.58
N VAL A 41 15.14 10.21 -3.76
CA VAL A 41 15.18 11.18 -4.86
C VAL A 41 15.28 12.57 -4.24
N SER A 42 16.33 13.32 -4.56
CA SER A 42 16.65 14.58 -3.90
C SER A 42 17.42 15.53 -4.84
N PRO A 43 17.27 16.86 -4.67
CA PRO A 43 18.20 17.83 -5.26
C PRO A 43 19.64 17.62 -4.81
N ASN A 44 19.86 17.05 -3.62
CA ASN A 44 21.18 16.66 -3.16
C ASN A 44 21.61 15.35 -3.84
N ALA A 45 22.49 15.46 -4.84
CA ALA A 45 22.94 14.33 -5.64
C ALA A 45 23.60 13.20 -4.83
N THR A 46 24.14 13.48 -3.64
CA THR A 46 24.73 12.45 -2.77
C THR A 46 23.69 11.56 -2.07
N LEU A 47 22.41 11.92 -2.15
CA LEU A 47 21.30 11.11 -1.64
C LEU A 47 20.64 10.25 -2.72
N ASN A 48 20.74 10.65 -3.99
CA ASN A 48 20.03 9.97 -5.07
C ASN A 48 20.42 8.51 -5.18
N ASN A 49 19.41 7.64 -5.32
CA ASN A 49 19.53 6.19 -5.42
C ASN A 49 20.14 5.51 -4.18
N ARG A 50 20.33 6.23 -3.06
CA ARG A 50 20.67 5.56 -1.80
C ARG A 50 19.44 4.81 -1.29
N PRO A 51 19.61 3.55 -0.86
CA PRO A 51 18.51 2.77 -0.33
C PRO A 51 18.12 3.24 1.07
N LEU A 52 16.83 3.14 1.34
CA LEU A 52 16.29 3.05 2.68
C LEU A 52 16.40 1.60 3.15
N GLY A 53 16.85 1.41 4.38
CA GLY A 53 16.82 0.12 5.06
C GLY A 53 16.05 0.19 6.38
N ALA A 54 15.49 -0.95 6.79
CA ALA A 54 14.95 -1.17 8.12
C ALA A 54 16.12 -1.36 9.10
N LEU A 55 16.45 -0.30 9.85
CA LEU A 55 17.55 -0.28 10.82
C LEU A 55 17.01 -0.36 12.25
N HIS A 56 17.55 -1.30 13.03
CA HIS A 56 17.17 -1.51 14.41
C HIS A 56 17.30 -0.23 15.25
N ASN A 57 16.22 0.17 15.92
CA ASN A 57 16.19 1.32 16.82
C ASN A 57 15.45 1.06 18.13
N GLY A 58 15.22 -0.19 18.52
CA GLY A 58 14.57 -0.54 19.78
C GLY A 58 14.07 -1.98 19.76
N ALA A 59 13.56 -2.46 20.89
CA ALA A 59 12.98 -3.81 20.93
C ALA A 59 11.78 -3.88 19.97
N ALA A 60 11.89 -4.72 18.93
CA ALA A 60 10.87 -4.91 17.88
C ALA A 60 10.54 -3.67 17.02
N HIS A 61 11.47 -2.72 16.97
CA HIS A 61 11.34 -1.52 16.17
C HIS A 61 12.55 -1.34 15.26
N GLU A 62 12.23 -1.07 14.01
CA GLU A 62 13.18 -0.68 13.00
C GLU A 62 12.70 0.62 12.39
N GLN A 63 13.62 1.52 12.11
CA GLN A 63 13.32 2.76 11.41
C GLN A 63 13.83 2.69 9.99
N LEU A 64 13.08 3.31 9.08
CA LEU A 64 13.53 3.49 7.72
C LEU A 64 14.57 4.61 7.72
N ALA A 65 15.82 4.26 7.45
CA ALA A 65 16.94 5.19 7.44
C ALA A 65 17.89 4.86 6.31
N ILE A 66 18.85 5.75 6.04
CA ILE A 66 19.83 5.48 4.99
C ILE A 66 20.60 4.19 5.30
N PHE A 67 20.63 3.28 4.33
CA PHE A 67 21.42 2.06 4.42
C PHE A 67 22.76 2.24 3.67
N ASP A 68 23.83 2.46 4.44
CA ASP A 68 25.16 2.86 3.92
C ASP A 68 26.17 1.73 3.77
N PHE A 69 25.73 0.49 3.93
CA PHE A 69 26.57 -0.67 3.70
C PHE A 69 26.60 -1.01 2.20
N ALA A 70 27.65 -1.72 1.78
CA ALA A 70 27.64 -2.38 0.48
C ALA A 70 26.42 -3.31 0.44
N HIS A 71 25.42 -2.95 -0.35
CA HIS A 71 24.14 -3.64 -0.37
C HIS A 71 23.92 -4.29 -1.73
N ASN A 72 23.35 -5.48 -1.73
CA ASN A 72 22.65 -6.00 -2.88
C ASN A 72 21.19 -5.55 -2.81
N ALA A 73 20.56 -5.35 -3.95
CA ALA A 73 19.14 -5.01 -4.03
C ALA A 73 18.24 -6.04 -3.31
N THR A 74 18.71 -7.28 -3.20
CA THR A 74 18.02 -8.40 -2.54
C THR A 74 18.34 -8.57 -1.06
N ASP A 75 19.17 -7.70 -0.46
CA ASP A 75 19.50 -7.79 0.96
C ASP A 75 18.25 -7.53 1.81
N ASN A 76 18.04 -8.33 2.85
CA ASN A 76 16.82 -8.28 3.66
C ASN A 76 16.52 -6.88 4.16
N PHE A 77 17.52 -6.15 4.67
CA PHE A 77 17.37 -4.81 5.24
C PHE A 77 16.69 -3.80 4.31
N VAL A 78 16.80 -3.96 2.99
CA VAL A 78 16.33 -3.00 1.99
C VAL A 78 15.20 -3.55 1.13
N ASN A 79 14.72 -4.75 1.43
CA ASN A 79 13.75 -5.48 0.60
C ASN A 79 12.35 -5.38 1.19
N PHE A 80 11.50 -4.56 0.57
CA PHE A 80 10.16 -4.24 1.03
C PHE A 80 9.10 -4.78 0.08
N GLN A 81 7.87 -4.86 0.57
CA GLN A 81 6.69 -5.18 -0.22
C GLN A 81 5.57 -4.19 0.08
N LEU A 82 4.56 -4.16 -0.78
CA LEU A 82 3.36 -3.38 -0.60
C LEU A 82 2.17 -4.34 -0.50
N ASN A 83 1.47 -4.31 0.63
CA ASN A 83 0.18 -4.96 0.79
C ASN A 83 -0.92 -3.96 0.47
N TYR A 84 -1.62 -4.14 -0.65
CA TYR A 84 -2.65 -3.22 -1.13
C TYR A 84 -3.97 -3.94 -1.40
N THR A 85 -5.05 -3.16 -1.50
CA THR A 85 -6.37 -3.71 -1.81
C THR A 85 -6.61 -3.68 -3.31
N GLN A 86 -6.98 -4.82 -3.89
CA GLN A 86 -7.43 -4.92 -5.26
C GLN A 86 -8.91 -5.29 -5.31
N THR A 87 -9.67 -4.53 -6.10
CA THR A 87 -11.07 -4.85 -6.40
C THR A 87 -11.13 -5.84 -7.56
N VAL A 88 -11.80 -6.96 -7.33
CA VAL A 88 -11.99 -8.03 -8.31
C VAL A 88 -13.46 -8.43 -8.41
N CYS A 89 -13.83 -8.95 -9.57
CA CYS A 89 -15.17 -9.38 -9.90
C CYS A 89 -15.20 -10.90 -9.98
N THR A 90 -16.06 -11.52 -9.18
CA THR A 90 -16.35 -12.95 -9.23
C THR A 90 -17.47 -13.18 -10.23
N VAL A 91 -17.19 -14.00 -11.23
CA VAL A 91 -18.15 -14.40 -12.26
C VAL A 91 -18.43 -15.87 -12.08
N THR A 92 -19.71 -16.25 -11.96
CA THR A 92 -20.12 -17.65 -11.94
C THR A 92 -20.97 -17.94 -13.15
N ASN A 93 -20.51 -18.89 -13.96
CA ASN A 93 -21.19 -19.38 -15.15
C ASN A 93 -21.32 -20.92 -15.12
N THR A 94 -21.74 -21.53 -16.23
CA THR A 94 -21.91 -22.99 -16.34
C THR A 94 -20.61 -23.79 -16.26
N THR A 95 -19.45 -23.14 -16.44
CA THR A 95 -18.12 -23.76 -16.37
C THR A 95 -17.45 -23.64 -15.00
N GLY A 96 -17.98 -22.81 -14.11
CA GLY A 96 -17.47 -22.62 -12.76
C GLY A 96 -17.46 -21.16 -12.30
N THR A 97 -16.78 -20.92 -11.19
CA THR A 97 -16.58 -19.59 -10.60
C THR A 97 -15.14 -19.13 -10.85
N PHE A 98 -14.98 -17.93 -11.37
CA PHE A 98 -13.67 -17.33 -11.66
C PHE A 98 -13.59 -15.89 -11.18
N THR A 99 -12.38 -15.41 -10.93
CA THR A 99 -12.11 -14.04 -10.48
C THR A 99 -11.36 -13.29 -11.58
N VAL A 100 -11.87 -12.12 -11.96
CA VAL A 100 -11.27 -11.23 -12.96
C VAL A 100 -11.15 -9.80 -12.41
N PRO A 101 -10.23 -8.97 -12.93
CA PRO A 101 -10.26 -7.54 -12.65
C PRO A 101 -11.63 -6.96 -13.05
N CYS A 102 -12.23 -6.15 -12.17
CA CYS A 102 -13.46 -5.45 -12.54
C CYS A 102 -13.17 -4.38 -13.60
N GLN A 103 -14.11 -4.14 -14.52
CA GLN A 103 -13.94 -3.14 -15.58
C GLN A 103 -13.73 -1.70 -15.04
N ASN A 104 -14.26 -1.41 -13.84
CA ASN A 104 -14.10 -0.12 -13.16
C ASN A 104 -13.02 -0.16 -12.06
N ALA A 105 -12.25 -1.24 -11.95
CA ALA A 105 -11.13 -1.27 -11.01
C ALA A 105 -10.03 -0.29 -11.47
N PRO A 106 -9.25 0.29 -10.54
CA PRO A 106 -8.06 1.03 -10.90
C PRO A 106 -7.16 0.20 -11.82
N ALA A 107 -6.62 0.80 -12.89
CA ALA A 107 -5.73 0.11 -13.83
C ALA A 107 -4.40 -0.32 -13.17
N HIS A 108 -3.96 0.42 -12.15
CA HIS A 108 -2.75 0.18 -11.39
C HIS A 108 -3.06 0.15 -9.88
N PRO A 109 -3.75 -0.89 -9.39
CA PRO A 109 -4.11 -0.97 -7.98
C PRO A 109 -2.88 -1.04 -7.06
N GLU A 110 -1.75 -1.56 -7.56
CA GLU A 110 -0.44 -1.59 -6.89
C GLU A 110 0.19 -0.20 -6.70
N ARG A 111 -0.38 0.83 -7.33
CA ARG A 111 -0.03 2.24 -7.14
C ARG A 111 -0.96 2.93 -6.12
N GLY A 112 -2.06 2.28 -5.76
CA GLY A 112 -3.00 2.78 -4.77
C GLY A 112 -2.49 2.67 -3.33
N PRO A 113 -3.26 3.18 -2.35
CA PRO A 113 -2.90 3.09 -0.94
C PRO A 113 -2.71 1.64 -0.47
N GLY A 114 -1.60 1.40 0.21
CA GLY A 114 -1.24 0.12 0.80
C GLY A 114 -0.26 0.28 1.95
N LEU A 115 0.07 -0.83 2.59
CA LEU A 115 1.03 -0.88 3.69
C LEU A 115 2.37 -1.36 3.17
N ILE A 116 3.42 -0.57 3.39
CA ILE A 116 4.78 -1.06 3.21
C ILE A 116 5.05 -2.09 4.31
N THR A 117 5.48 -3.29 3.91
CA THR A 117 5.86 -4.36 4.82
C THR A 117 7.31 -4.77 4.61
N TRP A 118 7.90 -5.25 5.69
CA TRP A 118 9.25 -5.78 5.75
C TRP A 118 9.24 -7.06 6.58
N PHE A 119 10.15 -8.00 6.30
CA PHE A 119 10.27 -9.23 7.06
C PHE A 119 11.53 -9.17 7.93
N GLU A 120 11.32 -9.13 9.25
CA GLU A 120 12.41 -9.26 10.22
C GLU A 120 12.90 -10.70 10.20
N GLN A 121 14.19 -10.90 9.93
CA GLN A 121 14.82 -12.21 10.02
C GLN A 121 15.33 -12.43 11.44
N TYR A 122 14.96 -13.57 12.03
CA TYR A 122 15.41 -14.00 13.35
C TYR A 122 15.73 -15.50 13.34
N SER A 123 16.16 -16.03 14.48
CA SER A 123 16.37 -17.47 14.67
C SER A 123 15.59 -17.95 15.88
N ASP A 124 14.87 -19.06 15.71
CA ASP A 124 14.19 -19.76 16.79
C ASP A 124 14.67 -21.21 16.93
N GLN A 125 14.01 -21.99 17.78
CA GLN A 125 14.33 -23.39 18.03
C GLN A 125 14.23 -24.31 16.79
N ASN A 126 13.58 -23.86 15.72
CA ASN A 126 13.41 -24.58 14.45
C ASN A 126 14.36 -24.09 13.35
N GLY A 127 15.16 -23.05 13.60
CA GLY A 127 16.13 -22.49 12.64
C GLY A 127 15.82 -21.04 12.25
N PRO A 128 16.26 -20.58 11.06
CA PRO A 128 15.93 -19.26 10.54
C PRO A 128 14.42 -19.10 10.37
N ALA A 129 13.90 -17.97 10.83
CA ALA A 129 12.50 -17.61 10.74
C ALA A 129 12.36 -16.14 10.34
N GLU A 130 11.16 -15.77 9.91
CA GLU A 130 10.83 -14.40 9.53
C GLU A 130 9.49 -13.96 10.12
N ALA A 131 9.39 -12.68 10.48
CA ALA A 131 8.16 -12.09 10.98
C ALA A 131 7.86 -10.78 10.24
N SER A 132 6.61 -10.63 9.81
CA SER A 132 6.19 -9.46 9.05
C SER A 132 5.99 -8.26 9.99
N GLN A 133 6.56 -7.14 9.57
CA GLN A 133 6.37 -5.83 10.17
C GLN A 133 5.81 -4.86 9.13
N ALA A 134 5.05 -3.87 9.59
CA ALA A 134 4.41 -2.88 8.73
C ALA A 134 4.88 -1.47 9.07
N MET A 135 5.01 -0.62 8.06
CA MET A 135 5.40 0.77 8.25
C MET A 135 4.29 1.58 8.93
N ALA A 136 4.67 2.35 9.94
CA ALA A 136 3.87 3.35 10.61
C ALA A 136 4.68 4.64 10.82
N LEU A 137 3.97 5.77 10.91
CA LEU A 137 4.55 7.03 11.35
C LEU A 137 4.51 7.11 12.87
N GLY A 138 5.68 7.12 13.51
CA GLY A 138 5.85 7.34 14.94
C GLY A 138 5.72 8.82 15.30
N PHE A 139 4.54 9.21 15.78
CA PHE A 139 4.25 10.58 16.20
C PHE A 139 4.70 10.84 17.65
N LEU A 140 5.28 12.02 17.88
CA LEU A 140 5.67 12.49 19.21
C LEU A 140 5.06 13.87 19.47
N PRO A 141 4.45 14.12 20.65
CA PRO A 141 3.65 15.33 20.88
C PRO A 141 4.46 16.64 20.98
N TRP A 142 5.78 16.60 20.89
CA TRP A 142 6.68 17.76 21.03
C TRP A 142 7.43 18.13 19.74
N THR A 143 7.11 17.49 18.61
CA THR A 143 7.71 17.75 17.30
C THR A 143 6.68 17.61 16.20
N ASN A 144 6.85 18.34 15.09
CA ASN A 144 6.07 18.15 13.87
C ASN A 144 6.73 17.18 12.88
N VAL A 145 7.72 16.40 13.32
CA VAL A 145 8.42 15.40 12.52
C VAL A 145 8.09 14.01 13.07
N ALA A 146 7.41 13.19 12.28
CA ALA A 146 7.10 11.80 12.61
C ALA A 146 8.13 10.85 11.97
N ILE A 147 8.61 9.87 12.72
CA ILE A 147 9.65 8.92 12.24
C ILE A 147 8.96 7.80 11.47
N ALA A 148 9.42 7.46 10.26
CA ALA A 148 8.94 6.27 9.57
C ALA A 148 9.58 5.02 10.19
N GLN A 149 8.77 4.17 10.80
CA GLN A 149 9.20 2.96 11.49
C GLN A 149 8.46 1.75 10.94
N VAL A 150 9.10 0.59 10.87
CA VAL A 150 8.43 -0.70 10.73
C VAL A 150 8.46 -1.39 12.10
N SER A 151 7.34 -2.00 12.47
CA SER A 151 7.23 -2.77 13.72
C SER A 151 6.18 -3.85 13.58
N PHE A 152 6.08 -4.72 14.59
CA PHE A 152 4.97 -5.65 14.68
C PHE A 152 3.63 -4.92 14.85
N ALA A 153 2.57 -5.58 14.40
CA ALA A 153 1.22 -5.08 14.51
C ALA A 153 0.86 -4.80 15.97
N GLY A 154 0.47 -3.55 16.25
CA GLY A 154 0.03 -3.11 17.57
C GLY A 154 1.09 -2.41 18.43
N GLU A 155 2.35 -2.29 17.97
CA GLU A 155 3.41 -1.68 18.78
C GLU A 155 3.61 -0.17 18.54
N THR A 156 3.72 0.29 17.29
CA THR A 156 3.91 1.72 16.95
C THR A 156 2.62 2.46 16.57
N GLY A 157 1.48 1.79 16.66
CA GLY A 157 0.16 2.34 16.32
C GLY A 157 -0.45 1.72 15.06
N ILE A 158 -1.27 2.50 14.35
CA ILE A 158 -1.94 2.06 13.12
C ILE A 158 -0.95 2.19 11.95
N PRO A 159 -0.69 1.11 11.18
CA PRO A 159 0.15 1.17 9.98
C PRO A 159 -0.28 2.28 9.03
N SER A 160 0.70 3.04 8.54
CA SER A 160 0.46 4.18 7.67
C SER A 160 0.31 3.72 6.23
N GLN A 161 -0.79 4.12 5.60
CA GLN A 161 -1.01 3.84 4.19
C GLN A 161 -0.23 4.83 3.32
N VAL A 162 0.56 4.29 2.40
CA VAL A 162 1.26 5.06 1.36
C VAL A 162 0.82 4.56 -0.02
N ALA A 163 1.00 5.40 -1.02
CA ALA A 163 0.72 5.09 -2.41
C ALA A 163 1.89 5.55 -3.29
N PHE A 164 1.91 5.13 -4.55
CA PHE A 164 2.96 5.49 -5.50
C PHE A 164 2.33 6.15 -6.72
N ASP A 165 2.91 7.24 -7.22
CA ASP A 165 2.39 7.91 -8.42
C ASP A 165 2.92 7.25 -9.70
N ASP A 166 2.69 7.90 -10.84
CA ASP A 166 3.12 7.41 -12.14
C ASP A 166 4.65 7.47 -12.34
N ASP A 167 5.35 8.29 -11.54
CA ASP A 167 6.81 8.37 -11.46
C ASP A 167 7.38 7.45 -10.35
N CYS A 168 6.53 6.58 -9.79
CA CYS A 168 6.83 5.70 -8.66
C CYS A 168 7.22 6.44 -7.38
N LEU A 169 6.90 7.73 -7.23
CA LEU A 169 7.16 8.50 -6.02
C LEU A 169 6.11 8.18 -4.94
N MET A 170 6.60 7.91 -3.74
CA MET A 170 5.80 7.58 -2.57
C MET A 170 5.12 8.83 -2.01
N TYR A 171 3.81 8.76 -1.80
CA TYR A 171 3.01 9.82 -1.19
C TYR A 171 2.00 9.28 -0.18
N ILE A 172 1.46 10.17 0.64
CA ILE A 172 0.31 9.90 1.50
C ILE A 172 -0.87 10.75 1.00
N ASN A 173 -2.06 10.15 0.93
CA ASN A 173 -3.27 10.88 0.55
C ASN A 173 -3.79 11.74 1.70
N GLN A 174 -4.06 13.00 1.39
CA GLN A 174 -4.94 13.84 2.19
C GLN A 174 -6.37 13.65 1.69
N TYR A 175 -7.25 13.21 2.59
CA TYR A 175 -8.67 13.00 2.32
C TYR A 175 -9.57 14.15 2.79
N SER A 176 -9.05 15.04 3.62
CA SER A 176 -9.78 16.19 4.17
C SER A 176 -8.87 17.41 4.26
N ASP A 177 -9.40 18.61 4.00
CA ASP A 177 -8.69 19.87 4.20
C ASP A 177 -9.16 20.55 5.49
N ASP A 178 -8.34 20.43 6.54
CA ASP A 178 -8.57 21.01 7.86
C ASP A 178 -8.20 22.51 7.94
N THR A 179 -7.86 23.13 6.80
CA THR A 179 -7.58 24.58 6.73
C THR A 179 -8.77 25.42 6.26
N LEU A 180 -9.90 24.78 5.98
CA LEU A 180 -11.15 25.39 5.54
C LEU A 180 -12.25 25.27 6.61
N GLU A 181 -13.31 26.08 6.52
CA GLU A 181 -14.50 25.97 7.38
C GLU A 181 -15.74 25.70 6.49
N PRO A 182 -16.52 24.64 6.74
CA PRO A 182 -16.36 23.66 7.82
C PRO A 182 -15.14 22.74 7.62
N ALA A 183 -14.43 22.46 8.72
CA ALA A 183 -13.14 21.73 8.77
C ALA A 183 -13.14 20.25 8.32
N TYR A 184 -14.11 19.81 7.50
CA TYR A 184 -14.33 18.39 7.25
C TYR A 184 -14.87 18.03 5.86
N GLU A 185 -14.82 18.90 4.85
CA GLU A 185 -15.25 18.44 3.52
C GLU A 185 -14.28 17.34 3.02
N TYR A 186 -14.77 16.10 2.95
CA TYR A 186 -14.04 15.00 2.37
C TYR A 186 -13.78 15.35 0.91
N LEU A 187 -12.51 15.37 0.53
CA LEU A 187 -12.12 15.78 -0.81
C LEU A 187 -12.63 14.75 -1.81
N ASN A 188 -13.43 15.21 -2.78
CA ASN A 188 -13.89 14.38 -3.90
C ASN A 188 -12.71 13.76 -4.67
N THR A 189 -11.54 14.40 -4.61
CA THR A 189 -10.28 13.87 -5.12
C THR A 189 -9.20 14.06 -4.05
N PRO A 190 -8.65 12.97 -3.49
CA PRO A 190 -7.58 13.07 -2.50
C PRO A 190 -6.37 13.84 -3.06
N VAL A 191 -5.75 14.65 -2.21
CA VAL A 191 -4.53 15.39 -2.57
C VAL A 191 -3.32 14.53 -2.21
N ARG A 192 -2.41 14.35 -3.17
CA ARG A 192 -1.15 13.63 -2.96
C ARG A 192 -0.17 14.52 -2.21
N LEU A 193 0.28 14.08 -1.03
CA LEU A 193 1.26 14.80 -0.23
C LEU A 193 2.64 14.13 -0.30
N TYR A 194 3.67 14.93 -0.57
CA TYR A 194 5.08 14.51 -0.59
C TYR A 194 5.84 15.28 0.50
N ARG A 195 5.60 14.91 1.77
CA ARG A 195 6.22 15.56 2.94
C ARG A 195 7.29 14.69 3.57
N TRP A 196 8.03 13.99 2.73
CA TRP A 196 9.15 13.16 3.16
C TRP A 196 10.38 14.03 3.39
N TYR A 197 11.02 13.82 4.53
CA TYR A 197 12.26 14.50 4.90
C TYR A 197 13.25 13.47 5.43
N LEU A 198 14.52 13.68 5.14
CA LEU A 198 15.61 12.99 5.78
C LEU A 198 16.09 13.84 6.95
N CYS A 199 16.00 13.34 8.18
CA CYS A 199 16.41 14.07 9.38
C CYS A 199 17.27 13.20 10.28
N ASP A 200 18.18 13.79 11.03
CA ASP A 200 18.83 13.09 12.14
C ASP A 200 17.82 12.94 13.28
N THR A 201 17.42 11.71 13.58
CA THR A 201 16.45 11.41 14.63
C THR A 201 17.09 10.65 15.77
N TYR A 202 16.67 10.93 17.00
CA TYR A 202 17.02 10.13 18.17
C TYR A 202 15.78 9.37 18.66
N TYR A 203 15.87 8.05 18.71
CA TYR A 203 14.81 7.18 19.23
C TYR A 203 15.40 6.02 20.02
N SER A 204 14.92 5.81 21.25
CA SER A 204 15.31 4.70 22.13
C SER A 204 16.82 4.42 22.23
N GLY A 205 17.65 5.48 22.21
CA GLY A 205 19.12 5.37 22.33
C GLY A 205 19.88 5.35 21.01
N TYR A 206 19.20 5.35 19.87
CA TYR A 206 19.81 5.31 18.55
C TYR A 206 19.67 6.64 17.83
N THR A 207 20.73 7.04 17.10
CA THR A 207 20.74 8.21 16.23
C THR A 207 21.02 7.79 14.79
N TYR A 208 20.17 8.21 13.88
CA TYR A 208 20.25 7.83 12.48
C TYR A 208 19.70 8.94 11.56
N PRO A 209 20.17 9.01 10.30
CA PRO A 209 19.56 9.81 9.25
C PRO A 209 18.32 9.08 8.72
N SER A 210 17.17 9.38 9.31
CA SER A 210 15.93 8.63 9.12
C SER A 210 15.00 9.29 8.12
N LEU A 211 14.23 8.48 7.39
CA LEU A 211 13.04 8.93 6.70
C LEU A 211 12.01 9.38 7.74
N THR A 212 11.47 10.56 7.52
CA THR A 212 10.48 11.18 8.37
C THR A 212 9.38 11.84 7.56
N TRP A 213 8.25 12.05 8.20
CA TRP A 213 7.11 12.77 7.64
C TRP A 213 6.89 14.07 8.41
N VAL A 214 6.82 15.20 7.71
CA VAL A 214 6.48 16.49 8.33
C VAL A 214 4.97 16.65 8.42
N VAL A 215 4.50 16.84 9.65
CA VAL A 215 3.09 17.01 10.00
C VAL A 215 2.66 18.46 9.78
N GLY A 216 1.55 18.63 9.07
CA GLY A 216 1.03 19.96 8.72
C GLY A 216 1.80 20.65 7.59
N LYS A 217 1.53 21.95 7.41
CA LYS A 217 2.10 22.79 6.32
C LYS A 217 3.37 23.55 6.74
N ALA A 218 3.75 23.50 8.01
CA ALA A 218 4.93 24.20 8.52
C ALA A 218 6.22 23.43 8.19
N GLU A 219 7.34 24.16 8.14
CA GLU A 219 8.67 23.59 8.03
C GLU A 219 9.00 22.66 9.23
N PRO A 220 9.88 21.65 9.04
CA PRO A 220 10.29 20.77 10.13
C PRO A 220 10.95 21.54 11.28
N GLN A 221 10.55 21.23 12.52
CA GLN A 221 11.17 21.76 13.73
C GLN A 221 12.62 21.28 13.91
N ASN A 222 12.93 20.09 13.39
CA ASN A 222 14.28 19.55 13.45
C ASN A 222 15.15 20.20 12.36
N PRO A 223 16.20 20.97 12.72
CA PRO A 223 16.97 21.76 11.78
C PRO A 223 17.89 20.92 10.87
N THR A 224 18.02 19.62 11.14
CA THR A 224 18.79 18.68 10.30
C THR A 224 18.00 18.20 9.08
N CYS A 225 16.69 18.45 9.06
CA CYS A 225 15.81 17.92 8.03
C CYS A 225 16.11 18.49 6.65
N GLN A 226 16.25 17.59 5.68
CA GLN A 226 16.34 17.91 4.26
C GLN A 226 15.17 17.29 3.51
N ALA A 227 14.47 18.07 2.69
CA ALA A 227 13.38 17.54 1.86
C ALA A 227 13.91 16.48 0.88
N VAL A 228 13.17 15.38 0.78
CA VAL A 228 13.44 14.26 -0.13
C VAL A 228 12.14 13.73 -0.69
N ASN A 229 12.22 13.03 -1.82
CA ASN A 229 11.21 12.10 -2.27
C ASN A 229 11.74 10.68 -2.09
N VAL A 230 10.83 9.71 -2.13
CA VAL A 230 11.17 8.29 -2.09
C VAL A 230 10.53 7.63 -3.29
N THR A 231 11.27 6.79 -4.01
CA THR A 231 10.77 6.00 -5.13
C THR A 231 10.90 4.51 -4.86
N ARG A 232 10.05 3.68 -5.46
CA ARG A 232 10.20 2.22 -5.42
C ARG A 232 10.84 1.68 -6.70
N VAL A 233 11.71 0.68 -6.54
CA VAL A 233 12.33 -0.05 -7.66
C VAL A 233 12.24 -1.55 -7.38
N PHE A 234 11.56 -2.30 -8.25
CA PHE A 234 11.41 -3.76 -8.09
C PHE A 234 12.74 -4.50 -8.24
N THR A 235 12.90 -5.57 -7.47
CA THR A 235 14.14 -6.37 -7.35
C THR A 235 13.96 -7.80 -7.85
#